data_AF-A0A7C5B7W8-F1
#
_entry.id   AF-A0A7C5B7W8-F1
#
_cell.length_a   1.000
_cell.length_b   1.000
_cell.length_c   1.000
_cell.angle_alpha   90.00
_cell.angle_beta   90.00
_cell.angle_gamma   90.00
#
_symmetry.space_group_name_H-M   'P 1'
#
loop_
_entity.id
_entity.type
_entity.pdbx_description
1 polymer ?
#
loop_
_entity_poly.entity_id
_entity_poly.type
_entity_poly.pdbx_seq_one_letter_code
_entity_poly.pdbx_strand_id
1 'polypeptide(L)'
;MKDEDILQLTKGSKYTVKSLETRDQVLVTQGYFRGFTVIGNVDAIVIELDESHGEQKGKVRLIPSHMILSLDVISVAKAPENEKDRETLSKYFT
;
A
#
# COMPACT_ATOMS: atom_id res chain seq x y z
N MET A 1 28.06 -6.17 3.17
CA MET A 1 26.85 -6.82 3.70
C MET A 1 26.13 -7.37 2.49
N LYS A 2 25.86 -8.69 2.40
CA LYS A 2 25.12 -9.26 1.27
C LYS A 2 23.68 -8.73 1.32
N ASP A 3 23.09 -8.45 0.16
CA ASP A 3 21.72 -7.95 -0.06
C ASP A 3 20.63 -8.99 0.31
N GLU A 4 20.85 -9.78 1.34
CA GLU A 4 19.92 -10.78 1.83
C GLU A 4 18.97 -10.08 2.84
N ASP A 5 17.73 -9.87 2.37
CA ASP A 5 16.51 -9.56 3.14
C ASP A 5 16.14 -8.09 3.42
N ILE A 6 16.33 -7.18 2.46
CA ILE A 6 15.59 -5.89 2.49
C ILE A 6 14.14 -6.16 2.08
N LEU A 7 13.23 -6.20 3.05
CA LEU A 7 11.79 -6.28 2.79
C LEU A 7 11.30 -5.01 2.08
N GLN A 8 10.89 -5.14 0.82
CA GLN A 8 10.35 -4.05 0.01
C GLN A 8 8.84 -4.21 -0.20
N LEU A 9 8.07 -3.13 0.00
CA LEU A 9 6.65 -3.12 -0.35
C LEU A 9 6.49 -3.33 -1.87
N THR A 10 5.70 -4.33 -2.25
CA THR A 10 5.58 -4.77 -3.65
C THR A 10 4.17 -4.47 -4.14
N LYS A 11 4.05 -3.70 -5.24
CA LYS A 11 2.75 -3.32 -5.81
C LYS A 11 1.90 -4.57 -6.08
N GLY A 12 0.62 -4.49 -5.75
CA GLY A 12 -0.32 -5.61 -5.83
C GLY A 12 -0.26 -6.57 -4.63
N SER A 13 0.72 -6.45 -3.73
CA SER A 13 0.72 -7.21 -2.48
C SER A 13 -0.37 -6.71 -1.54
N LYS A 14 -0.90 -7.62 -0.73
CA LYS A 14 -1.98 -7.33 0.21
C LYS A 14 -1.41 -7.02 1.59
N TYR A 15 -1.91 -5.95 2.19
CA TYR A 15 -1.48 -5.48 3.50
C TYR A 15 -2.67 -5.15 4.39
N THR A 16 -2.46 -5.23 5.70
CA THR A 16 -3.31 -4.59 6.70
C THR A 16 -2.54 -3.42 7.29
N VAL A 17 -3.05 -2.20 7.11
CA VAL A 17 -2.46 -0.97 7.65
C VAL A 17 -3.30 -0.52 8.84
N LYS A 18 -2.66 -0.30 9.98
CA LYS A 18 -3.26 0.38 11.13
C LYS A 18 -2.76 1.81 11.14
N SER A 19 -3.66 2.78 11.15
CA SER A 19 -3.33 4.21 11.18
C SER A 19 -4.15 4.95 12.22
N LEU A 20 -3.65 6.09 12.69
CA LEU A 20 -4.41 6.96 13.58
C LEU A 20 -5.61 7.58 12.84
N GLU A 21 -6.80 7.41 13.39
CA GLU A 21 -8.01 8.14 12.96
C GLU A 21 -8.23 9.35 13.88
N THR A 22 -8.14 9.10 15.19
CA THR A 22 -8.06 10.10 16.24
C THR A 22 -6.94 9.72 17.20
N ARG A 23 -6.72 10.50 18.27
CA ARG A 23 -5.68 10.22 19.26
C ARG A 23 -5.82 8.83 19.92
N ASP A 24 -7.07 8.39 20.11
CA ASP A 24 -7.40 7.17 20.86
C ASP A 24 -8.06 6.09 19.98
N GLN A 25 -8.20 6.35 18.67
CA GLN A 25 -8.85 5.45 17.73
C GLN A 25 -7.95 5.12 16.54
N VAL A 26 -7.90 3.83 16.21
CA VAL A 26 -7.15 3.29 15.09
C VAL A 26 -8.10 2.93 13.95
N LEU A 27 -7.78 3.37 12.74
CA LEU A 27 -8.40 2.90 11.52
C LEU A 27 -7.63 1.69 10.97
N VAL A 28 -8.36 0.61 10.68
CA VAL A 28 -7.81 -0.58 10.01
C VAL A 28 -8.14 -0.52 8.53
N THR A 29 -7.11 -0.53 7.69
CA THR A 29 -7.23 -0.53 6.23
C THR A 29 -6.63 -1.80 5.65
N GLN A 30 -7.47 -2.69 5.17
CA GLN A 30 -7.06 -3.87 4.38
C GLN A 30 -7.16 -3.60 2.89
N GLY A 31 -6.14 -4.01 2.12
CA GLY A 31 -6.14 -3.76 0.69
C GLY A 31 -4.82 -4.04 0.00
N TYR A 32 -4.75 -3.63 -1.26
CA TYR A 32 -3.61 -3.86 -2.15
C TYR A 32 -2.74 -2.61 -2.27
N PHE A 33 -1.45 -2.74 -2.05
CA PHE A 33 -0.51 -1.64 -2.19
C PHE A 33 -0.39 -1.22 -3.66
N ARG A 34 -0.60 0.06 -3.95
CA ARG A 34 -0.50 0.65 -5.29
C ARG A 34 0.74 1.51 -5.46
N GLY A 35 1.39 1.90 -4.37
CA GLY A 35 2.61 2.71 -4.39
C GLY A 35 2.62 3.75 -3.29
N PHE A 36 3.45 4.76 -3.48
CA PHE A 36 3.52 5.95 -2.65
C PHE A 36 3.08 7.17 -3.45
N THR A 37 2.61 8.19 -2.77
CA THR A 37 2.26 9.50 -3.33
C THR A 37 2.52 10.59 -2.30
N VAL A 38 2.24 11.85 -2.63
CA VAL A 38 2.44 12.99 -1.75
C VAL A 38 1.12 13.76 -1.59
N ILE A 39 0.79 14.12 -0.35
CA ILE A 39 -0.31 15.03 0.02
C ILE A 39 0.32 16.33 0.51
N GLY A 40 0.43 17.33 -0.37
CA GLY A 40 1.14 18.57 -0.06
C GLY A 40 2.64 18.33 0.14
N ASN A 41 3.11 18.41 1.39
CA ASN A 41 4.51 18.17 1.78
C ASN A 41 4.70 16.85 2.55
N VAL A 42 3.71 15.96 2.51
CA VAL A 42 3.68 14.74 3.31
C VAL A 42 3.58 13.52 2.41
N ASP A 43 4.47 12.56 2.59
CA ASP A 43 4.40 11.27 1.91
C ASP A 43 3.21 10.44 2.41
N ALA A 44 2.62 9.66 1.52
CA ALA A 44 1.51 8.78 1.81
C ALA A 44 1.65 7.42 1.12
N ILE A 45 1.21 6.36 1.80
CA ILE A 45 1.01 5.05 1.19
C ILE A 45 -0.35 4.99 0.50
N VAL A 46 -0.40 4.35 -0.67
CA VAL A 46 -1.62 4.20 -1.48
C VAL A 46 -2.09 2.76 -1.39
N ILE A 47 -3.28 2.56 -0.81
CA ILE A 47 -3.92 1.25 -0.67
C ILE A 47 -5.26 1.26 -1.40
N GLU A 48 -5.46 0.30 -2.30
CA GLU A 48 -6.79 0.02 -2.86
C GLU A 48 -7.56 -0.91 -1.91
N LEU A 49 -8.74 -0.48 -1.47
CA LEU A 49 -9.54 -1.18 -0.47
C LEU A 49 -10.09 -2.50 -1.03
N ASP A 50 -9.93 -3.59 -0.26
CA ASP A 50 -10.46 -4.91 -0.64
C ASP A 50 -11.93 -5.10 -0.23
N GLU A 51 -12.42 -6.34 -0.35
CA GLU A 51 -13.79 -6.72 0.02
C GLU A 51 -14.17 -6.40 1.48
N SER A 52 -13.20 -6.25 2.40
CA SER A 52 -13.49 -5.99 3.82
C SER A 52 -14.14 -4.63 4.06
N HIS A 53 -14.13 -3.73 3.07
CA HIS A 53 -14.66 -2.37 3.17
C HIS A 53 -16.02 -2.17 2.50
N GLY A 54 -16.71 -3.25 2.10
CA GLY A 54 -18.08 -3.20 1.57
C GLY A 54 -18.20 -2.26 0.36
N GLU A 55 -19.07 -1.26 0.45
CA GLU A 55 -19.29 -0.27 -0.63
C GLU A 55 -18.06 0.58 -0.97
N GLN A 56 -17.05 0.61 -0.11
CA GLN A 56 -15.80 1.31 -0.40
C GLN A 56 -14.77 0.42 -1.13
N LYS A 57 -15.08 -0.86 -1.39
CA LYS A 57 -14.22 -1.74 -2.19
C LYS A 57 -13.79 -1.07 -3.50
N GLY A 58 -12.52 -1.20 -3.84
CA GLY A 58 -11.92 -0.63 -5.05
C GLY A 58 -11.63 0.86 -4.96
N LYS A 59 -12.08 1.57 -3.90
CA LYS A 59 -11.62 2.94 -3.66
C LYS A 59 -10.15 2.94 -3.27
N VAL A 60 -9.47 4.03 -3.60
CA VAL A 60 -8.07 4.25 -3.23
C VAL A 60 -8.03 5.10 -1.97
N ARG A 61 -7.35 4.60 -0.94
CA ARG A 61 -7.09 5.31 0.31
C ARG A 61 -5.63 5.73 0.37
N LEU A 62 -5.40 7.03 0.55
CA LEU A 62 -4.09 7.60 0.83
C LEU A 62 -3.96 7.71 2.34
N ILE A 63 -2.92 7.12 2.92
CA ILE A 63 -2.64 7.19 4.36
C ILE A 63 -1.30 7.91 4.52
N PRO A 64 -1.26 9.11 5.13
CA PRO A 64 -0.01 9.79 5.41
C PRO A 64 0.95 8.88 6.17
N SER A 65 2.21 8.81 5.75
CA SER A 65 3.17 7.86 6.30
C SER A 65 3.41 8.07 7.79
N HIS A 66 3.38 9.32 8.26
CA HIS A 66 3.53 9.68 9.67
C HIS A 66 2.32 9.28 10.55
N MET A 67 1.20 8.85 9.95
CA MET A 67 0.00 8.39 10.64
C MET A 67 -0.08 6.86 10.77
N ILE A 68 0.85 6.12 10.14
CA ILE A 68 0.88 4.66 10.17
C ILE A 68 1.45 4.18 11.50
N LEU A 69 0.72 3.30 12.17
CA LEU A 69 1.12 2.63 13.41
C LEU A 69 1.76 1.27 13.13
N SER A 70 1.18 0.50 12.20
CA SER A 70 1.73 -0.79 11.76
C SER A 70 1.28 -1.13 10.35
N LEU A 71 2.07 -1.98 9.68
CA LEU A 71 1.77 -2.48 8.34
C LEU A 71 2.13 -3.97 8.29
N ASP A 72 1.10 -4.80 8.27
CA ASP A 72 1.23 -6.26 8.30
C ASP A 72 1.15 -6.80 6.87
N VAL A 73 2.13 -7.63 6.49
CA VAL A 73 2.15 -8.30 5.17
C VAL A 73 1.21 -9.49 5.19
N ILE A 74 0.19 -9.48 4.33
CA ILE A 74 -0.81 -10.56 4.27
C ILE A 74 -0.48 -11.53 3.12
N SER A 75 -0.17 -10.98 1.94
CA SER A 75 0.32 -11.78 0.82
C SER A 75 1.20 -10.93 -0.08
N VAL A 76 2.28 -11.53 -0.59
CA VAL A 76 3.18 -10.86 -1.52
C VAL A 76 2.73 -11.22 -2.94
N ALA A 77 2.41 -10.22 -3.75
CA ALA A 77 2.24 -10.43 -5.18
C ALA A 77 3.56 -10.91 -5.77
N LYS A 78 3.51 -11.84 -6.72
CA LYS A 78 4.72 -12.24 -7.46
C LYS A 78 5.38 -10.97 -8.00
N ALA A 79 6.65 -10.76 -7.67
CA ALA A 79 7.42 -9.69 -8.30
C ALA A 79 7.34 -9.89 -9.82
N PRO A 80 7.14 -8.82 -10.61
CA PRO A 80 7.07 -8.94 -12.07
C PRO A 80 8.34 -9.64 -12.56
N GLU A 81 8.17 -10.81 -13.18
CA GLU A 81 9.28 -11.68 -13.60
C GLU A 81 10.03 -11.10 -14.81
N ASN A 82 9.52 -10.04 -15.44
CA ASN A 82 10.09 -9.43 -16.63
C ASN A 82 9.76 -7.92 -16.78
N GLU A 83 10.53 -7.24 -17.64
CA GLU A 83 10.47 -5.79 -17.87
C GLU A 83 9.11 -5.30 -18.40
N LYS A 84 8.40 -6.13 -19.17
CA LYS A 84 7.08 -5.81 -19.73
C LYS A 84 6.00 -5.66 -18.66
N ASP A 85 6.07 -6.47 -17.60
CA ASP A 85 5.13 -6.40 -16.48
C ASP A 85 5.36 -5.12 -15.65
N ARG A 86 6.61 -4.66 -15.55
CA ARG A 86 6.96 -3.36 -14.92
C ARG A 86 6.43 -2.16 -15.73
N GLU A 87 6.59 -2.20 -17.05
CA GLU A 87 6.15 -1.13 -17.95
C GLU A 87 4.61 -1.01 -18.02
N THR A 88 3.90 -2.13 -17.86
CA THR A 88 2.42 -2.12 -17.81
C THR A 88 1.91 -1.47 -16.53
N LEU A 89 2.55 -1.73 -15.39
CA LEU A 89 2.20 -1.11 -14.11
C LEU A 89 2.53 0.40 -14.05
N SER A 90 3.48 0.88 -14.86
CA SER A 90 3.79 2.32 -14.93
C SER A 90 2.79 3.11 -15.79
N LYS A 91 2.20 2.48 -16.81
CA LYS A 91 1.25 3.15 -17.74
C LYS A 91 -0.07 3.56 -17.11
N TYR A 92 -0.46 2.98 -15.98
CA TYR A 92 -1.72 3.35 -15.29
C TYR A 92 -1.63 4.63 -14.44
N PHE A 93 -0.45 5.25 -14.34
CA PHE A 93 -0.22 6.41 -13.47
C PHE A 93 0.67 7.50 -14.10
N THR A 94 0.63 7.62 -15.44
CA THR A 94 1.10 8.84 -16.15
C THR A 94 -0.10 9.70 -16.51
#